data_AF-A0A534JLM3-F1
#
_entry.id   AF-A0A534JLM3-F1
#
_cell.length_a   1.000
_cell.length_b   1.000
_cell.length_c   1.000
_cell.angle_alpha   90.00
_cell.angle_beta   90.00
_cell.angle_gamma   90.00
#
_symmetry.space_group_name_H-M   'P 1'
#
loop_
_entity.id
_entity.type
_entity.pdbx_description
1 polymer ?
#
loop_
_entity_poly.entity_id
_entity_poly.type
_entity_poly.pdbx_seq_one_letter_code
_entity_poly.pdbx_strand_id
1 'polypeptide(L)'
;MVRVSFSSAALVLMAAVVVMILLYYAQFSGSLQWGLGLAFLGILAALAWRQVFRGTSEPTPLVLPSAPDAYEPGELDMAAASVRRATRGLRYSQVLVTSRARAAFLDHARLSLGLAPEAMREVQQEPDALLRLFGDPVLADFLHIHAGDLDGRYAWVVRARERGGFTRKFREVLAHMEAWR
;
A
#
# COMPACT_ATOMS: atom_id res chain seq x y z
N MET A 1 7.93 -14.60 -30.22
CA MET A 1 9.06 -14.52 -29.27
C MET A 1 8.51 -14.38 -27.86
N VAL A 2 8.48 -15.48 -27.09
CA VAL A 2 8.01 -15.46 -25.70
C VAL A 2 9.18 -15.02 -24.82
N ARG A 3 9.09 -13.83 -24.21
CA ARG A 3 10.05 -13.40 -23.17
C ARG A 3 9.78 -14.22 -21.91
N VAL A 4 10.46 -15.35 -21.79
CA VAL A 4 10.50 -16.12 -20.55
C VAL A 4 11.24 -15.26 -19.53
N SER A 5 10.54 -14.77 -18.51
CA SER A 5 11.16 -14.11 -17.35
C SER A 5 12.23 -15.05 -16.80
N PHE A 6 13.45 -14.55 -16.59
CA PHE A 6 14.62 -15.35 -16.20
C PHE A 6 14.34 -16.25 -14.97
N SER A 7 13.46 -15.81 -14.07
CA SER A 7 13.00 -16.58 -12.90
C SER A 7 12.13 -17.80 -13.26
N SER A 8 11.32 -17.73 -14.31
CA SER A 8 10.47 -18.84 -14.76
C SER A 8 11.28 -19.92 -15.46
N ALA A 9 12.26 -19.53 -16.29
CA ALA A 9 13.18 -20.47 -16.93
C ALA A 9 14.03 -21.24 -15.90
N ALA A 10 14.53 -20.54 -14.88
CA ALA A 10 15.30 -21.15 -13.80
C ALA A 10 14.47 -22.14 -12.97
N LEU A 11 13.20 -21.84 -12.71
CA LEU A 11 12.27 -22.74 -12.01
C LEU A 11 12.00 -24.03 -12.80
N VAL A 12 11.78 -23.90 -14.11
CA VAL A 12 11.56 -25.06 -15.00
C VAL A 12 12.82 -25.93 -15.08
N LEU A 13 14.00 -25.31 -15.18
CA LEU A 13 15.27 -26.03 -15.20
C LEU A 13 15.51 -26.78 -13.87
N MET A 14 15.25 -26.13 -12.73
CA MET A 14 15.38 -26.75 -11.41
C MET A 14 14.42 -27.92 -11.24
N ALA A 15 13.17 -27.77 -11.67
CA ALA A 15 12.19 -28.86 -11.65
C ALA A 15 12.63 -30.04 -12.53
N ALA A 16 13.15 -29.77 -13.73
CA ALA A 16 13.68 -30.81 -14.63
C ALA A 16 14.86 -31.57 -14.00
N VAL A 17 15.78 -30.87 -13.33
CA VAL A 17 16.92 -31.49 -12.62
C VAL A 17 16.44 -32.38 -11.47
N VAL A 18 15.46 -31.92 -10.69
CA VAL A 18 14.89 -32.70 -9.59
C VAL A 18 14.16 -33.95 -10.10
N VAL A 19 13.38 -33.83 -11.19
CA VAL A 19 12.73 -34.97 -11.85
C VAL A 19 13.79 -35.96 -12.35
N MET A 20 14.87 -35.48 -12.96
CA MET A 20 15.96 -36.34 -13.43
C MET A 20 16.67 -37.07 -12.28
N ILE A 21 16.88 -36.41 -11.14
CA ILE A 21 17.44 -37.03 -9.93
C ILE A 21 16.47 -38.06 -9.34
N LEU A 22 15.17 -37.78 -9.30
CA LEU A 22 14.14 -38.72 -8.82
C LEU A 22 14.03 -39.97 -9.69
N LEU A 23 14.11 -39.80 -11.02
CA LEU A 23 14.14 -40.92 -11.98
C LEU A 23 15.42 -41.74 -11.84
N TYR A 24 16.57 -41.08 -11.64
CA TYR A 24 17.85 -41.76 -11.40
C TYR A 24 17.87 -42.57 -10.10
N TYR A 25 17.23 -42.04 -9.05
CA TYR A 25 17.08 -42.72 -7.75
C TYR A 25 15.88 -43.67 -7.66
N ALA A 26 15.12 -43.87 -8.75
CA ALA A 26 13.95 -44.75 -8.73
C ALA A 26 14.26 -46.24 -8.51
N GLN A 27 15.53 -46.60 -8.62
CA GLN A 27 16.06 -47.93 -8.31
C GLN A 27 16.38 -48.17 -6.82
N PHE A 28 16.39 -47.12 -5.98
CA PHE A 28 16.59 -47.21 -4.54
C PHE A 28 15.25 -47.15 -3.77
N SER A 29 15.19 -47.77 -2.59
CA SER A 29 13.96 -47.96 -1.81
C SER A 29 13.15 -46.65 -1.65
N GLY A 30 11.82 -46.77 -1.75
CA GLY A 30 10.90 -45.64 -1.87
C GLY A 30 11.00 -44.58 -0.77
N SER A 31 11.58 -44.90 0.39
CA SER A 31 11.84 -43.93 1.47
C SER A 31 12.76 -42.77 1.04
N LEU A 32 13.77 -43.03 0.20
CA LEU A 32 14.65 -41.97 -0.31
C LEU A 32 13.91 -41.06 -1.30
N GLN A 33 13.04 -41.63 -2.14
CA GLN A 33 12.22 -40.88 -3.10
C GLN A 33 11.23 -39.96 -2.39
N TRP A 34 10.58 -40.45 -1.33
CA TRP A 34 9.68 -39.65 -0.50
C TRP A 34 10.43 -38.50 0.18
N GLY A 35 11.64 -38.77 0.71
CA GLY A 35 12.50 -37.73 1.29
C GLY A 35 12.84 -36.61 0.31
N LEU A 36 13.24 -36.96 -0.91
CA LEU A 36 13.52 -35.99 -1.98
C LEU A 36 12.27 -35.22 -2.42
N GLY A 37 11.12 -35.90 -2.55
CA GLY A 37 9.84 -35.26 -2.89
C GLY A 37 9.40 -34.24 -1.84
N LEU A 38 9.50 -34.60 -0.56
CA LEU A 38 9.21 -33.71 0.57
C LEU A 38 10.18 -32.52 0.62
N ALA A 39 11.48 -32.75 0.40
CA ALA A 39 12.46 -31.68 0.34
C ALA A 39 12.16 -30.69 -0.80
N PHE A 40 11.79 -31.19 -1.98
CA PHE A 40 11.42 -30.36 -3.12
C PHE A 40 10.14 -29.54 -2.86
N LEU A 41 9.11 -30.17 -2.29
CA LEU A 41 7.89 -29.48 -1.86
C LEU A 41 8.19 -28.39 -0.83
N GLY A 42 9.08 -28.68 0.13
CA GLY A 42 9.55 -27.70 1.12
C GLY A 42 10.26 -26.50 0.48
N ILE A 43 11.13 -26.73 -0.51
CA ILE A 43 11.80 -25.67 -1.25
C ILE A 43 10.80 -24.82 -2.05
N LEU A 44 9.84 -25.45 -2.72
CA LEU A 44 8.76 -24.75 -3.43
C LEU A 44 7.90 -23.93 -2.47
N ALA A 45 7.52 -24.50 -1.33
CA ALA A 45 6.77 -23.81 -0.30
C ALA A 45 7.55 -22.61 0.26
N ALA A 46 8.86 -22.76 0.54
CA ALA A 46 9.71 -21.68 1.01
C ALA A 46 9.88 -20.57 -0.03
N LEU A 47 10.00 -20.91 -1.32
CA LEU A 47 10.06 -19.92 -2.41
C LEU A 47 8.73 -19.19 -2.60
N ALA A 48 7.61 -19.91 -2.57
CA ALA A 48 6.28 -19.33 -2.61
C ALA A 48 6.03 -18.42 -1.39
N TRP A 49 6.41 -18.89 -0.19
CA TRP A 49 6.35 -18.11 1.05
C TRP A 49 7.21 -16.85 0.96
N ARG A 50 8.44 -16.94 0.43
CA ARG A 50 9.32 -15.79 0.22
C ARG A 50 8.78 -14.79 -0.81
N GLN A 51 8.09 -15.25 -1.85
CA GLN A 51 7.41 -14.39 -2.82
C GLN A 51 6.22 -13.67 -2.18
N VAL A 52 5.41 -14.38 -1.40
CA VAL A 52 4.28 -13.82 -0.64
C VAL A 52 4.80 -12.83 0.41
N PHE A 53 5.82 -13.19 1.18
CA PHE A 53 6.45 -12.32 2.18
C PHE A 53 7.11 -11.09 1.57
N ARG A 54 7.74 -11.17 0.39
CA ARG A 54 8.20 -9.96 -0.32
C ARG A 54 7.04 -9.05 -0.76
N GLY A 55 5.84 -9.62 -0.92
CA GLY A 55 4.61 -8.87 -1.17
C GLY A 55 3.90 -8.36 0.10
N THR A 56 4.18 -8.95 1.27
CA THR A 56 3.51 -8.66 2.55
C THR A 56 4.45 -8.24 3.68
N SER A 57 5.74 -8.03 3.40
CA SER A 57 6.71 -7.55 4.40
C SER A 57 6.18 -6.24 4.93
N GLU A 58 5.80 -6.27 6.20
CA GLU A 58 5.36 -5.13 6.96
C GLU A 58 6.38 -4.00 6.78
N PRO A 59 5.95 -2.77 6.50
CA PRO A 59 6.84 -1.64 6.65
C PRO A 59 7.27 -1.60 8.13
N THR A 60 8.55 -1.31 8.34
CA THR A 60 9.20 -1.07 9.63
C THR A 60 8.23 -0.34 10.58
N PRO A 61 8.13 -0.74 11.86
CA PRO A 61 7.22 -0.09 12.81
C PRO A 61 7.44 1.43 12.80
N LEU A 62 6.33 2.18 12.81
CA LEU A 62 6.30 3.64 12.77
C LEU A 62 6.99 4.22 14.01
N VAL A 63 8.30 4.45 13.91
CA VAL A 63 9.00 5.39 14.78
C VAL A 63 8.53 6.78 14.39
N LEU A 64 7.95 7.51 15.35
CA LEU A 64 7.47 8.87 15.18
C LEU A 64 8.65 9.76 14.72
N PRO A 65 8.60 10.42 13.54
CA PRO A 65 9.70 11.30 13.14
C PRO A 65 9.70 12.54 14.04
N SER A 66 10.83 12.80 14.70
CA SER A 66 11.12 14.10 15.30
C SER A 66 11.48 15.08 14.19
N ALA A 67 10.60 16.06 13.93
CA ALA A 67 10.84 17.27 13.12
C ALA A 67 11.30 17.06 11.65
N PRO A 68 11.16 18.07 10.76
CA PRO A 68 11.31 17.86 9.32
C PRO A 68 12.79 17.95 8.93
N ASP A 69 13.49 16.82 8.92
CA ASP A 69 14.81 16.73 8.32
C ASP A 69 14.74 16.50 6.81
N ALA A 70 15.58 17.24 6.10
CA ALA A 70 15.95 17.24 4.69
C ALA A 70 15.27 16.23 3.73
N TYR A 71 14.80 16.77 2.60
CA TYR A 71 14.31 16.00 1.45
C TYR A 71 15.36 15.00 0.95
N GLU A 72 15.18 13.72 1.25
CA GLU A 72 16.05 12.64 0.78
C GLU A 72 15.77 12.35 -0.71
N PRO A 73 16.81 12.24 -1.56
CA PRO A 73 16.64 11.87 -2.96
C PRO A 73 15.99 10.48 -3.07
N GLY A 74 14.75 10.43 -3.58
CA GLY A 74 13.96 9.19 -3.74
C GLY A 74 12.53 9.25 -3.16
N GLU A 75 12.16 10.32 -2.46
CA GLU A 75 10.81 10.48 -1.91
C GLU A 75 9.69 10.45 -2.96
N LEU A 76 9.92 11.05 -4.14
CA LEU A 76 8.96 11.02 -5.25
C LEU A 76 8.78 9.60 -5.80
N ASP A 77 9.85 8.82 -5.88
CA ASP A 77 9.79 7.43 -6.35
C ASP A 77 9.03 6.56 -5.35
N MET A 78 9.24 6.78 -4.05
CA MET A 78 8.47 6.13 -3.00
C MET A 78 7.00 6.54 -3.01
N ALA A 79 6.70 7.81 -3.23
CA ALA A 79 5.33 8.29 -3.40
C ALA A 79 4.66 7.66 -4.62
N ALA A 80 5.34 7.67 -5.78
CA ALA A 80 4.85 7.06 -7.01
C ALA A 80 4.65 5.55 -6.86
N ALA A 81 5.56 4.84 -6.19
CA ALA A 81 5.42 3.43 -5.86
C ALA A 81 4.22 3.17 -4.93
N SER A 82 3.95 4.07 -3.99
CA SER A 82 2.81 3.96 -3.08
C SER A 82 1.48 4.18 -3.82
N VAL A 83 1.42 5.13 -4.75
CA VAL A 83 0.27 5.33 -5.64
C VAL A 83 0.04 4.10 -6.52
N ARG A 84 1.09 3.56 -7.17
CA ARG A 84 0.98 2.32 -7.98
C ARG A 84 0.49 1.13 -7.16
N ARG A 85 0.91 1.01 -5.90
CA ARG A 85 0.45 -0.05 -5.00
C ARG A 85 -1.00 0.16 -4.55
N ALA A 86 -1.38 1.40 -4.28
CA ALA A 86 -2.75 1.76 -3.92
C ALA A 86 -3.74 1.45 -5.05
N THR A 87 -3.38 1.75 -6.30
CA THR A 87 -4.21 1.45 -7.48
C THR A 87 -4.32 -0.05 -7.76
N ARG A 88 -3.32 -0.84 -7.39
CA ARG A 88 -3.35 -2.32 -7.42
C ARG A 88 -4.17 -2.94 -6.27
N GLY A 89 -4.76 -2.14 -5.38
CA GLY A 89 -5.67 -2.63 -4.35
C GLY A 89 -5.02 -2.89 -2.99
N LEU A 90 -3.74 -2.53 -2.78
CA LEU A 90 -3.07 -2.73 -1.49
C LEU A 90 -3.59 -1.73 -0.45
N ARG A 91 -4.30 -2.23 0.56
CA ARG A 91 -5.02 -1.41 1.57
C ARG A 91 -4.10 -0.45 2.32
N TYR A 92 -2.93 -0.90 2.76
CA TYR A 92 -1.98 -0.04 3.46
C TYR A 92 -1.54 1.15 2.58
N SER A 93 -1.22 0.88 1.31
CA SER A 93 -0.84 1.94 0.37
C SER A 93 -2.01 2.88 0.06
N GLN A 94 -3.25 2.38 0.05
CA GLN A 94 -4.45 3.21 -0.08
C GLN A 94 -4.60 4.18 1.10
N VAL A 95 -4.43 3.69 2.33
CA VAL A 95 -4.45 4.50 3.56
C VAL A 95 -3.31 5.52 3.57
N LEU A 96 -2.11 5.13 3.15
CA LEU A 96 -0.96 6.03 3.10
C LEU A 96 -1.18 7.17 2.10
N VAL A 97 -1.65 6.85 0.89
CA VAL A 97 -1.89 7.84 -0.17
C VAL A 97 -3.01 8.81 0.21
N THR A 98 -4.12 8.32 0.79
CA THR A 98 -5.20 9.21 1.26
C THR A 98 -4.74 10.10 2.41
N SER A 99 -4.01 9.55 3.38
CA SER A 99 -3.48 10.33 4.50
C SER A 99 -2.52 11.43 4.03
N ARG A 100 -1.68 11.15 3.03
CA ARG A 100 -0.77 12.14 2.45
C ARG A 100 -1.51 13.20 1.65
N ALA A 101 -2.46 12.81 0.81
CA ALA A 101 -3.28 13.76 0.05
C ALA A 101 -4.07 14.69 0.99
N ARG A 102 -4.68 14.14 2.05
CA ARG A 102 -5.34 14.92 3.10
C ARG A 102 -4.39 15.92 3.76
N ALA A 103 -3.22 15.47 4.21
CA ALA A 103 -2.26 16.33 4.89
C ALA A 103 -1.77 17.46 3.98
N ALA A 104 -1.41 17.14 2.73
CA ALA A 104 -0.97 18.12 1.74
C ALA A 104 -2.08 19.15 1.44
N PHE A 105 -3.32 18.69 1.29
CA PHE A 105 -4.45 19.58 1.04
C PHE A 105 -4.74 20.50 2.23
N LEU A 106 -4.73 19.98 3.46
CA LEU A 106 -4.95 20.81 4.66
C LEU A 106 -3.84 21.84 4.85
N ASP A 107 -2.59 21.49 4.56
CA ASP A 107 -1.49 22.44 4.65
C ASP A 107 -1.58 23.51 3.55
N HIS A 108 -1.91 23.10 2.32
CA HIS A 108 -2.23 24.03 1.24
C HIS A 108 -3.37 24.98 1.65
N ALA A 109 -4.47 24.45 2.19
CA ALA A 109 -5.61 25.25 2.60
C ALA A 109 -5.28 26.21 3.73
N ARG A 110 -4.51 25.75 4.72
CA ARG A 110 -4.00 26.58 5.82
C ARG A 110 -3.19 27.75 5.29
N LEU A 111 -2.29 27.50 4.33
CA LEU A 111 -1.46 28.53 3.71
C LEU A 111 -2.29 29.51 2.89
N SER A 112 -3.21 29.03 2.06
CA SER A 112 -4.09 29.87 1.24
C SER A 112 -5.00 30.78 2.07
N LEU A 113 -5.45 30.31 3.23
CA LEU A 113 -6.29 31.06 4.16
C LEU A 113 -5.52 31.89 5.18
N GLY A 114 -4.17 31.84 5.17
CA GLY A 114 -3.33 32.56 6.13
C GLY A 114 -3.51 32.09 7.59
N LEU A 115 -3.93 30.85 7.80
CA LEU A 115 -4.24 30.30 9.13
C LEU A 115 -2.97 29.84 9.85
N ALA A 116 -2.94 30.09 11.16
CA ALA A 116 -1.97 29.45 12.05
C ALA A 116 -2.20 27.92 12.08
N PRO A 117 -1.15 27.10 12.32
CA PRO A 117 -1.29 25.66 12.47
C PRO A 117 -2.32 25.25 13.53
N GLU A 118 -2.39 25.98 14.64
CA GLU A 118 -3.30 25.76 15.75
C GLU A 118 -4.76 25.98 15.33
N ALA A 119 -5.05 27.08 14.65
CA ALA A 119 -6.39 27.40 14.14
C ALA A 119 -6.88 26.33 13.14
N MET A 120 -6.00 25.82 12.28
CA MET A 120 -6.36 24.74 11.36
C MET A 120 -6.60 23.40 12.08
N ARG A 121 -5.95 23.15 13.23
CA ARG A 121 -6.23 21.96 14.05
C ARG A 121 -7.58 22.07 14.73
N GLU A 122 -7.95 23.25 15.23
CA GLU A 122 -9.28 23.50 15.81
C GLU A 122 -10.39 23.25 14.79
N VAL A 123 -10.25 23.80 13.58
CA VAL A 123 -11.20 23.55 12.50
C VAL A 123 -11.33 22.05 12.18
N GLN A 124 -10.23 21.30 12.18
CA GLN A 124 -10.26 19.85 11.89
C GLN A 124 -11.01 19.02 12.95
N GLN A 125 -11.08 19.49 14.20
CA GLN A 125 -11.78 18.78 15.27
C GLN A 125 -13.30 18.91 15.13
N GLU A 126 -13.77 19.97 14.47
CA GLU A 126 -15.20 20.25 14.32
C GLU A 126 -15.69 19.94 12.89
N PRO A 127 -16.54 18.92 12.69
CA PRO A 127 -17.02 18.55 11.35
C PRO A 127 -17.83 19.70 10.71
N ASP A 128 -18.61 20.43 11.50
CA ASP A 128 -19.38 21.58 11.01
C ASP A 128 -18.49 22.78 10.65
N ALA A 129 -17.32 22.91 11.27
CA ALA A 129 -16.37 23.95 10.93
C ALA A 129 -15.69 23.65 9.59
N LEU A 130 -15.31 22.39 9.34
CA LEU A 130 -14.82 21.95 8.04
C LEU A 130 -15.85 22.19 6.93
N LEU A 131 -17.11 21.86 7.17
CA LEU A 131 -18.18 22.10 6.18
C LEU A 131 -18.35 23.60 5.90
N ARG A 132 -18.33 24.45 6.93
CA ARG A 132 -18.41 25.90 6.77
C ARG A 132 -17.20 26.48 6.02
N LEU A 133 -16.01 25.95 6.28
CA LEU A 133 -14.77 26.45 5.68
C LEU A 133 -14.63 26.04 4.21
N PHE A 134 -14.92 24.79 3.89
CA PHE A 134 -14.72 24.25 2.54
C PHE A 134 -15.96 24.33 1.65
N GLY A 135 -17.16 24.48 2.23
CA GLY A 135 -18.43 24.56 1.49
C GLY A 135 -18.82 23.27 0.76
N ASP A 136 -18.08 22.19 1.00
CA ASP A 136 -18.20 20.93 0.28
C ASP A 136 -18.32 19.76 1.27
N PRO A 137 -19.48 19.06 1.30
CA PRO A 137 -19.72 17.98 2.25
C PRO A 137 -18.87 16.73 1.99
N VAL A 138 -18.49 16.48 0.73
CA VAL A 138 -17.63 15.33 0.38
C VAL A 138 -16.22 15.59 0.87
N LEU A 139 -15.73 16.81 0.65
CA LEU A 139 -14.42 17.23 1.11
C LEU A 139 -14.38 17.31 2.64
N ALA A 140 -15.39 17.88 3.29
CA ALA A 140 -15.47 17.96 4.75
C ALA A 140 -15.47 16.58 5.42
N ASP A 141 -16.26 15.61 4.92
CA ASP A 141 -16.26 14.22 5.42
C ASP A 141 -14.87 13.57 5.28
N PHE A 142 -14.20 13.78 4.15
CA PHE A 142 -12.85 13.25 3.92
C PHE A 142 -11.80 13.88 4.85
N LEU A 143 -11.90 15.19 5.09
CA LEU A 143 -10.93 15.94 5.90
C LEU A 143 -11.14 15.75 7.40
N HIS A 144 -12.34 15.41 7.86
CA HIS A 144 -12.64 15.22 9.28
C HIS A 144 -11.95 13.98 9.90
N ILE A 145 -11.45 13.06 9.08
CA ILE A 145 -10.70 11.88 9.54
C ILE A 145 -9.48 12.33 10.36
N HIS A 146 -9.48 12.08 11.66
CA HIS A 146 -8.47 12.62 12.57
C HIS A 146 -7.06 12.14 12.21
N ALA A 147 -6.07 13.03 12.30
CA ALA A 147 -4.67 12.75 11.90
C ALA A 147 -4.03 11.58 12.69
N GLY A 148 -4.51 11.31 13.91
CA GLY A 148 -4.11 10.18 14.74
C GLY A 148 -5.02 8.96 14.66
N ASP A 149 -6.17 9.06 13.99
CA ASP A 149 -7.17 8.01 13.92
C ASP A 149 -6.84 7.04 12.76
N LEU A 150 -6.07 6.00 13.08
CA LEU A 150 -5.78 4.90 12.16
C LEU A 150 -7.07 4.17 11.76
N ASP A 151 -8.02 4.03 12.68
CA ASP A 151 -9.26 3.30 12.46
C ASP A 151 -10.19 4.06 11.50
N GLY A 152 -10.33 5.37 11.67
CA GLY A 152 -11.09 6.23 10.76
C GLY A 152 -10.50 6.29 9.36
N ARG A 153 -9.16 6.37 9.24
CA ARG A 153 -8.47 6.32 7.94
C ARG A 153 -8.71 4.99 7.23
N TYR A 154 -8.60 3.90 7.98
CA TYR A 154 -8.87 2.57 7.46
C TYR A 154 -10.35 2.40 7.08
N ALA A 155 -11.27 2.86 7.91
CA ALA A 155 -12.71 2.78 7.70
C ALA A 155 -13.14 3.54 6.44
N TRP A 156 -12.56 4.70 6.15
CA TRP A 156 -12.81 5.40 4.89
C TRP A 156 -12.40 4.56 3.68
N VAL A 157 -11.20 3.96 3.71
CA VAL A 157 -10.72 3.11 2.60
C VAL A 157 -11.62 1.88 2.42
N VAL A 158 -12.08 1.26 3.50
CA VAL A 158 -13.02 0.13 3.44
C VAL A 158 -14.34 0.56 2.80
N ARG A 159 -14.97 1.63 3.31
CA ARG A 159 -16.23 2.17 2.75
C ARG A 159 -16.08 2.57 1.29
N ALA A 160 -14.96 3.19 0.91
CA ALA A 160 -14.66 3.58 -0.46
C ALA A 160 -14.57 2.37 -1.41
N ARG A 161 -14.02 1.25 -0.93
CA ARG A 161 -13.96 0.00 -1.71
C ARG A 161 -15.35 -0.61 -1.89
N GLU A 162 -16.14 -0.66 -0.82
CA GLU A 162 -17.51 -1.20 -0.85
C GLU A 162 -18.43 -0.37 -1.77
N ARG A 163 -18.30 0.96 -1.73
CA ARG A 163 -19.09 1.89 -2.55
C ARG A 163 -18.54 2.04 -3.96
N GLY A 164 -18.13 0.96 -4.63
CA GLY A 164 -17.72 0.99 -6.05
C GLY A 164 -16.26 1.35 -6.31
N GLY A 165 -15.37 1.02 -5.37
CA GLY A 165 -13.92 0.99 -5.57
C GLY A 165 -13.14 2.21 -5.10
N PHE A 166 -12.02 1.95 -4.42
CA PHE A 166 -11.10 2.97 -3.90
C PHE A 166 -10.70 4.00 -4.94
N THR A 167 -10.19 3.58 -6.10
CA THR A 167 -9.66 4.50 -7.12
C THR A 167 -10.71 5.50 -7.60
N ARG A 168 -11.96 5.06 -7.74
CA ARG A 168 -13.07 5.90 -8.17
C ARG A 168 -13.40 6.93 -7.10
N LYS A 169 -13.59 6.48 -5.87
CA LYS A 169 -13.91 7.35 -4.72
C LYS A 169 -12.79 8.31 -4.36
N PHE A 170 -11.54 7.87 -4.48
CA PHE A 170 -10.40 8.75 -4.25
C PHE A 170 -10.26 9.80 -5.35
N ARG A 171 -10.51 9.46 -6.62
CA ARG A 171 -10.53 10.44 -7.72
C ARG A 171 -11.64 11.48 -7.56
N GLU A 172 -12.82 11.07 -7.08
CA GLU A 172 -13.91 11.98 -6.73
C GLU A 172 -13.44 13.03 -5.71
N VAL A 173 -12.86 12.59 -4.59
CA VAL A 173 -12.31 13.50 -3.57
C VAL A 173 -11.22 14.41 -4.14
N LEU A 174 -10.30 13.89 -4.96
CA LEU A 174 -9.26 14.70 -5.59
C LEU A 174 -9.85 15.80 -6.48
N ALA A 175 -10.92 15.52 -7.22
CA ALA A 175 -11.60 16.53 -8.03
C ALA A 175 -12.23 17.65 -7.16
N HIS A 176 -12.79 17.29 -6.00
CA HIS A 176 -13.29 18.28 -5.03
C HIS A 176 -12.16 19.13 -4.44
N MET A 177 -10.99 18.53 -4.16
CA MET A 177 -9.80 19.27 -3.74
C MET A 177 -9.29 20.23 -4.82
N GLU A 178 -9.26 19.79 -6.08
CA GLU A 178 -8.82 20.62 -7.22
C GLU A 178 -9.80 21.76 -7.54
N ALA A 179 -11.09 21.55 -7.27
CA ALA A 179 -12.13 22.56 -7.46
C ALA A 179 -12.12 23.65 -6.37
N TRP A 180 -11.52 23.35 -5.21
CA TRP A 180 -11.37 24.30 -4.12
C TRP A 180 -10.30 25.35 -4.46
N ARG A 181 -10.69 26.63 -4.48
CA ARG A 181 -9.83 27.79 -4.76
C ARG A 181 -9.89 28.79 -3.63
#